data_AF-A0A6A4H3G6-F1
#
_entry.id   AF-A0A6A4H3G6-F1
#
_cell.length_a   1.000
_cell.length_b   1.000
_cell.length_c   1.000
_cell.angle_alpha   90.00
_cell.angle_beta   90.00
_cell.angle_gamma   90.00
#
_symmetry.space_group_name_H-M   'P 1'
#
loop_
_entity.id
_entity.type
_entity.pdbx_description
1 polymer ?
#
loop_
_entity_poly.entity_id
_entity_poly.type
_entity_poly.pdbx_seq_one_letter_code
_entity_poly.pdbx_strand_id
1 'polypeptide(L)'
;MMSHRGYNSTGLKREAEAIRRIVVGYVKVLDGDIATAFLPLSQLPSSSSSCVDTAINLHQIADACDRMIQRERLLFRTVKRDDPGTTIFTWLTNLLIHNIEAIEMVNEYDLEVKQKFRETTMGEDFGYLDYIMGRRRHFRSLYQEFGATVLLDPVLLSYTERNFPRGTKWLHGTIESVLQRMKGKKKDQNFYSNNREFLIGVVRMLGGSNFETYVEIFLNRSQCR
;
A
#
# COMPACT_ATOMS: atom_id res chain seq x y z
N MET A 1 -20.16 21.85 -25.41
CA MET A 1 -20.15 21.86 -23.93
C MET A 1 -19.90 20.43 -23.43
N MET A 2 -18.66 20.11 -23.06
CA MET A 2 -18.34 18.81 -22.45
C MET A 2 -18.77 18.84 -20.98
N SER A 3 -19.78 18.03 -20.63
CA SER A 3 -20.18 17.86 -19.22
C SER A 3 -18.99 17.31 -18.45
N HIS A 4 -18.45 18.08 -17.51
CA HIS A 4 -17.57 17.58 -16.47
C HIS A 4 -18.40 16.61 -15.63
N ARG A 5 -18.37 15.31 -15.97
CA ARG A 5 -18.94 14.25 -15.14
C ARG A 5 -18.20 14.32 -13.80
N GLY A 6 -18.87 14.91 -12.81
CA GLY A 6 -18.34 15.14 -11.48
C GLY A 6 -17.81 13.85 -10.88
N TYR A 7 -16.59 13.91 -10.36
CA TYR A 7 -16.03 12.86 -9.52
C TYR A 7 -17.01 12.62 -8.36
N ASN A 8 -17.52 11.40 -8.23
CA ASN A 8 -18.63 11.07 -7.33
C ASN A 8 -18.25 11.38 -5.87
N SER A 9 -19.17 11.98 -5.10
CA SER A 9 -18.98 12.35 -3.69
C SER A 9 -18.51 11.19 -2.81
N THR A 10 -18.84 9.96 -3.20
CA THR A 10 -18.39 8.71 -2.56
C THR A 10 -16.87 8.50 -2.62
N GLY A 11 -16.22 8.89 -3.73
CA GLY A 11 -14.76 8.77 -3.88
C GLY A 11 -14.01 9.68 -2.91
N LEU A 12 -14.43 10.95 -2.86
CA LEU A 12 -13.87 11.95 -1.95
C LEU A 12 -14.05 11.55 -0.48
N LYS A 13 -15.22 11.01 -0.10
CA LYS A 13 -15.47 10.51 1.25
C LYS A 13 -14.51 9.38 1.64
N ARG A 14 -14.24 8.44 0.73
CA ARG A 14 -13.27 7.33 0.99
C ARG A 14 -11.85 7.85 1.14
N GLU A 15 -11.44 8.81 0.30
CA GLU A 15 -10.12 9.44 0.38
C GLU A 15 -9.95 10.22 1.69
N ALA A 16 -10.97 11.00 2.10
CA ALA A 16 -10.95 11.72 3.38
C ALA A 16 -10.87 10.78 4.59
N GLU A 17 -11.61 9.67 4.56
CA GLU A 17 -11.56 8.68 5.64
C GLU A 17 -10.21 7.97 5.72
N ALA A 18 -9.58 7.67 4.58
CA ALA A 18 -8.22 7.12 4.55
C ALA A 18 -7.22 8.05 5.25
N ILE A 19 -7.26 9.35 4.92
CA ILE A 19 -6.41 10.36 5.56
C ILE A 19 -6.70 10.46 7.07
N ARG A 20 -7.98 10.42 7.47
CA ARG A 20 -8.36 10.45 8.89
C ARG A 20 -7.76 9.28 9.66
N ARG A 21 -7.86 8.05 9.14
CA ARG A 21 -7.29 6.85 9.77
C ARG A 21 -5.78 6.94 9.94
N ILE A 22 -5.09 7.47 8.94
CA ILE A 22 -3.63 7.63 8.97
C ILE A 22 -3.21 8.67 10.01
N VAL A 23 -3.88 9.82 10.04
CA VAL A 23 -3.53 10.92 10.95
C VAL A 23 -3.88 10.61 12.41
N VAL A 24 -5.05 10.00 12.65
CA VAL A 24 -5.50 9.66 14.01
C VAL A 24 -4.83 8.39 14.52
N GLY A 25 -4.42 7.50 13.62
CA GLY A 25 -3.90 6.17 13.90
C GLY A 25 -4.99 5.12 13.92
N TYR A 26 -4.72 3.97 13.29
CA TYR A 26 -5.68 2.88 13.16
C TYR A 26 -6.14 2.34 14.51
N VAL A 27 -5.24 2.19 15.48
CA VAL A 27 -5.56 1.70 16.83
C VAL A 27 -6.62 2.58 17.50
N LYS A 28 -6.44 3.91 17.50
CA LYS A 28 -7.38 4.85 18.11
C LYS A 28 -8.72 4.94 17.38
N VAL A 29 -8.71 4.71 16.07
CA VAL A 29 -9.95 4.68 15.28
C VAL A 29 -10.74 3.40 15.51
N LEU A 30 -10.08 2.33 15.95
CA LEU A 30 -10.64 0.99 16.00
C LEU A 30 -10.72 0.40 17.41
N ASP A 31 -10.51 1.20 18.47
CA ASP A 31 -10.66 0.81 19.88
C ASP A 31 -12.12 0.33 20.12
N GLY A 32 -12.34 -0.99 20.00
CA GLY A 32 -13.63 -1.67 20.10
C GLY A 32 -13.96 -2.55 18.88
N ASP A 33 -13.50 -2.16 17.68
CA ASP A 33 -13.88 -2.79 16.42
C ASP A 33 -12.85 -3.80 15.90
N ILE A 34 -11.55 -3.70 16.22
CA ILE A 34 -10.57 -4.67 15.71
C ILE A 34 -10.86 -6.08 16.22
N ALA A 35 -10.97 -6.27 17.53
CA ALA A 35 -11.21 -7.60 18.08
C ALA A 35 -12.51 -8.17 17.49
N THR A 36 -13.57 -7.37 17.43
CA THR A 36 -14.88 -7.77 16.89
C THR A 36 -14.87 -8.02 15.37
N ALA A 37 -14.12 -7.22 14.60
CA ALA A 37 -14.01 -7.34 13.15
C ALA A 37 -13.05 -8.47 12.72
N PHE A 38 -12.08 -8.85 13.55
CA PHE A 38 -11.06 -9.84 13.22
C PHE A 38 -11.15 -11.17 14.00
N LEU A 39 -11.86 -11.26 15.15
CA LEU A 39 -12.12 -12.54 15.87
C LEU A 39 -12.83 -13.59 15.00
N PRO A 40 -13.90 -13.24 14.26
CA PRO A 40 -14.58 -14.22 13.42
C PRO A 40 -13.70 -14.66 12.26
N LEU A 41 -12.72 -13.83 11.91
CA LEU A 41 -11.84 -14.06 10.80
C LEU A 41 -10.78 -15.11 11.18
N SER A 42 -10.15 -15.03 12.35
CA SER A 42 -9.02 -15.89 12.74
C SER A 42 -9.31 -17.41 12.77
N GLN A 43 -10.55 -17.81 12.49
CA GLN A 43 -11.02 -19.20 12.43
C GLN A 43 -11.09 -19.76 10.99
N LEU A 44 -10.84 -18.95 9.96
CA LEU A 44 -10.89 -19.39 8.56
C LEU A 44 -9.51 -19.90 8.07
N PRO A 45 -9.46 -20.99 7.29
CA PRO A 45 -8.20 -21.52 6.76
C PRO A 45 -7.56 -20.52 5.78
N SER A 46 -6.29 -20.19 6.03
CA SER A 46 -5.49 -19.25 5.23
C SER A 46 -5.03 -19.88 3.91
N SER A 47 -5.46 -19.35 2.77
CA SER A 47 -5.01 -19.78 1.43
C SER A 47 -3.94 -18.86 0.81
N SER A 48 -3.20 -18.11 1.63
CA SER A 48 -2.38 -16.97 1.19
C SER A 48 -0.99 -17.28 0.61
N SER A 49 -0.62 -18.55 0.37
CA SER A 49 0.79 -18.88 0.05
C SER A 49 1.28 -18.27 -1.27
N SER A 50 0.46 -18.28 -2.33
CA SER A 50 0.93 -17.92 -3.68
C SER A 50 1.39 -16.47 -3.85
N CYS A 51 0.75 -15.50 -3.19
CA CYS A 51 1.13 -14.10 -3.33
C CYS A 51 2.39 -13.76 -2.53
N VAL A 52 2.50 -14.31 -1.31
CA VAL A 52 3.69 -14.16 -0.46
C VAL A 52 4.90 -14.78 -1.14
N ASP A 53 4.77 -16.00 -1.66
CA ASP A 53 5.84 -16.69 -2.37
C ASP A 53 6.28 -15.90 -3.62
N THR A 54 5.31 -15.33 -4.36
CA THR A 54 5.61 -14.44 -5.50
C THR A 54 6.43 -13.23 -5.05
N ALA A 55 6.01 -12.54 -3.99
CA ALA A 55 6.73 -11.38 -3.46
C ALA A 55 8.16 -11.73 -2.99
N ILE A 56 8.33 -12.86 -2.30
CA ILE A 56 9.65 -13.37 -1.91
C ILE A 56 10.53 -13.61 -3.15
N ASN A 57 9.99 -14.22 -4.18
CA ASN A 57 10.72 -14.51 -5.42
C ASN A 57 11.10 -13.24 -6.20
N LEU A 58 10.32 -12.15 -6.09
CA LEU A 58 10.68 -10.86 -6.71
C LEU A 58 12.03 -10.35 -6.21
N HIS A 59 12.32 -10.51 -4.92
CA HIS A 59 13.59 -10.08 -4.33
C HIS A 59 14.80 -10.92 -4.78
N GLN A 60 14.58 -12.06 -5.42
CA GLN A 60 15.65 -12.91 -5.98
C GLN A 60 16.04 -12.50 -7.41
N ILE A 61 15.21 -11.71 -8.09
CA ILE A 61 15.52 -11.17 -9.41
C ILE A 61 16.65 -10.16 -9.25
N ALA A 62 17.79 -10.35 -9.91
CA ALA A 62 18.93 -9.46 -9.78
C ALA A 62 18.72 -8.12 -10.49
N ASP A 63 18.22 -8.16 -11.74
CA ASP A 63 17.98 -6.95 -12.53
C ASP A 63 16.81 -6.13 -11.97
N ALA A 64 17.04 -4.84 -11.73
CA ALA A 64 16.07 -3.95 -11.12
C ALA A 64 14.89 -3.63 -12.06
N CYS A 65 15.13 -3.53 -13.36
CA CYS A 65 14.08 -3.26 -14.34
C CYS A 65 13.14 -4.47 -14.46
N ASP A 66 13.67 -5.68 -14.57
CA ASP A 66 12.90 -6.91 -14.58
C ASP A 66 12.10 -7.08 -13.30
N ARG A 67 12.73 -6.85 -12.14
CA ARG A 67 12.06 -6.89 -10.83
C ARG A 67 10.92 -5.88 -10.76
N MET A 68 11.10 -4.67 -11.30
CA MET A 68 10.05 -3.66 -11.39
C MET A 68 8.89 -4.09 -12.30
N ILE A 69 9.17 -4.66 -13.48
CA ILE A 69 8.13 -5.16 -14.39
C ILE A 69 7.31 -6.26 -13.70
N GLN A 70 7.97 -7.18 -13.00
CA GLN A 70 7.28 -8.25 -12.29
C GLN A 70 6.49 -7.75 -11.09
N ARG A 71 6.98 -6.74 -10.36
CA ARG A 71 6.22 -6.02 -9.34
C ARG A 71 4.97 -5.35 -9.91
N GLU A 72 5.09 -4.64 -11.03
CA GLU A 72 3.92 -4.04 -11.68
C GLU A 72 2.88 -5.11 -12.03
N ARG A 73 3.30 -6.24 -12.61
CA ARG A 73 2.40 -7.37 -12.89
C ARG A 73 1.72 -7.90 -11.64
N LEU A 74 2.43 -8.00 -10.52
CA LEU A 74 1.84 -8.38 -9.23
C LEU A 74 0.79 -7.36 -8.79
N LEU A 75 1.13 -6.07 -8.80
CA LEU A 75 0.26 -4.99 -8.36
C LEU A 75 -1.01 -4.86 -9.21
N PHE A 76 -0.91 -5.11 -10.53
CA PHE A 76 -2.04 -5.09 -11.46
C PHE A 76 -2.95 -6.31 -11.36
N ARG A 77 -2.48 -7.44 -10.80
CA ARG A 77 -3.32 -8.63 -10.54
C ARG A 77 -4.21 -8.45 -9.32
N THR A 78 -4.67 -7.23 -9.04
CA THR A 78 -5.40 -6.89 -7.83
C THR A 78 -6.64 -7.77 -7.69
N VAL A 79 -6.64 -8.63 -6.69
CA VAL A 79 -7.83 -9.39 -6.30
C VAL A 79 -8.84 -8.39 -5.74
N LYS A 80 -10.01 -8.27 -6.39
CA LYS A 80 -11.04 -7.38 -5.87
C LYS A 80 -11.63 -8.01 -4.62
N ARG A 81 -11.91 -7.19 -3.61
CA ARG A 81 -12.54 -7.64 -2.36
C ARG A 81 -13.80 -8.47 -2.60
N ASP A 82 -14.54 -8.13 -3.65
CA ASP A 82 -15.85 -8.72 -3.97
C ASP A 82 -15.75 -9.83 -5.04
N ASP A 83 -14.53 -10.25 -5.42
CA ASP A 83 -14.37 -11.35 -6.38
C ASP A 83 -14.84 -12.68 -5.74
N PRO A 84 -15.67 -13.48 -6.43
CA PRO A 84 -16.13 -14.76 -5.92
C PRO A 84 -14.96 -15.66 -5.52
N GLY A 85 -14.94 -16.11 -4.25
CA GLY A 85 -13.86 -16.94 -3.70
C GLY A 85 -12.73 -16.16 -3.03
N THR A 86 -12.76 -14.83 -3.05
CA THR A 86 -11.80 -14.01 -2.29
C THR A 86 -12.25 -13.87 -0.85
N THR A 87 -11.50 -14.49 0.06
CA THR A 87 -11.69 -14.23 1.49
C THR A 87 -11.13 -12.86 1.85
N ILE A 88 -11.63 -12.27 2.94
CA ILE A 88 -11.05 -11.03 3.48
C ILE A 88 -9.57 -11.19 3.84
N PHE A 89 -9.13 -12.42 4.19
CA PHE A 89 -7.73 -12.78 4.38
C PHE A 89 -6.92 -12.59 3.12
N THR A 90 -7.33 -13.26 2.05
CA THR A 90 -6.68 -13.19 0.74
C THR A 90 -6.59 -11.74 0.27
N TRP A 91 -7.68 -10.98 0.43
CA TRP A 91 -7.70 -9.56 0.09
C TRP A 91 -6.72 -8.74 0.92
N LEU A 92 -6.70 -8.89 2.25
CA LEU A 92 -5.85 -8.10 3.14
C LEU A 92 -4.36 -8.47 3.02
N THR A 93 -4.04 -9.75 2.84
CA THR A 93 -2.67 -10.20 2.55
C THR A 93 -2.18 -9.61 1.23
N ASN A 94 -2.99 -9.67 0.17
CA ASN A 94 -2.63 -9.07 -1.12
C ASN A 94 -2.47 -7.54 -0.99
N LEU A 95 -3.37 -6.88 -0.27
CA LEU A 95 -3.27 -5.45 -0.01
C LEU A 95 -1.93 -5.07 0.64
N LEU A 96 -1.55 -5.80 1.70
CA LEU A 96 -0.32 -5.56 2.42
C LEU A 96 0.92 -5.78 1.56
N ILE A 97 0.97 -6.90 0.83
CA ILE A 97 2.05 -7.19 -0.12
C ILE A 97 2.13 -6.09 -1.17
N HIS A 98 0.99 -5.68 -1.73
CA HIS A 98 0.96 -4.63 -2.75
C HIS A 98 1.50 -3.30 -2.21
N ASN A 99 1.10 -2.94 -1.00
CA ASN A 99 1.55 -1.70 -0.36
C ASN A 99 3.05 -1.74 -0.02
N ILE A 100 3.58 -2.90 0.38
CA ILE A 100 5.03 -3.11 0.60
C ILE A 100 5.80 -2.98 -0.72
N GLU A 101 5.41 -3.74 -1.74
CA GLU A 101 6.10 -3.76 -3.04
C GLU A 101 6.04 -2.39 -3.74
N ALA A 102 4.98 -1.62 -3.51
CA ALA A 102 4.90 -0.25 -3.98
C ALA A 102 5.93 0.68 -3.32
N ILE A 103 6.22 0.50 -2.03
CA ILE A 103 7.28 1.25 -1.34
C ILE A 103 8.65 0.81 -1.85
N GLU A 104 8.88 -0.49 -1.99
CA GLU A 104 10.16 -1.00 -2.48
C GLU A 104 10.45 -0.54 -3.91
N MET A 105 9.43 -0.47 -4.75
CA MET A 105 9.59 0.09 -6.08
C MET A 105 10.05 1.56 -6.04
N VAL A 106 9.57 2.36 -5.08
CA VAL A 106 10.05 3.75 -4.92
C VAL A 106 11.51 3.80 -4.49
N ASN A 107 11.96 2.85 -3.67
CA ASN A 107 13.33 2.79 -3.20
C ASN A 107 14.30 2.41 -4.33
N GLU A 108 13.85 1.58 -5.28
CA GLU A 108 14.66 1.12 -6.42
C GLU A 108 14.51 1.96 -7.69
N TYR A 109 13.51 2.85 -7.74
CA TYR A 109 13.27 3.69 -8.90
C TYR A 109 14.30 4.81 -9.01
N ASP A 110 15.31 4.59 -9.83
CA ASP A 110 16.32 5.59 -10.21
C ASP A 110 16.22 5.98 -11.70
N LEU A 111 17.13 6.84 -12.15
CA LEU A 111 17.18 7.32 -13.54
C LEU A 111 17.51 6.21 -14.54
N GLU A 112 18.34 5.22 -14.16
CA GLU A 112 18.72 4.11 -15.03
C GLU A 112 17.52 3.18 -15.25
N VAL A 113 16.83 2.81 -14.16
CA VAL A 113 15.62 1.98 -14.23
C VAL A 113 14.51 2.70 -14.97
N LYS A 114 14.35 4.01 -14.76
CA LYS A 114 13.41 4.85 -15.52
C LYS A 114 13.69 4.79 -17.02
N GLN A 115 14.97 4.88 -17.41
CA GLN A 115 15.39 4.87 -18.81
C GLN A 115 15.19 3.49 -19.45
N LYS A 116 15.60 2.41 -18.78
CA LYS A 116 15.37 1.04 -19.26
C LYS A 116 13.88 0.74 -19.42
N PHE A 117 13.05 1.20 -18.48
CA PHE A 117 11.61 0.99 -18.56
C PHE A 117 11.00 1.68 -19.80
N ARG A 118 11.45 2.91 -20.13
CA ARG A 118 11.05 3.62 -21.36
C ARG A 118 11.30 2.82 -22.63
N GLU A 119 12.49 2.23 -22.70
CA GLU A 119 12.95 1.46 -23.85
C GLU A 119 12.13 0.17 -24.01
N THR A 120 11.78 -0.47 -22.90
CA THR A 120 11.04 -1.74 -22.89
C THR A 120 9.53 -1.58 -23.15
N THR A 121 8.91 -0.45 -22.77
CA THR A 121 7.43 -0.26 -22.86
C THR A 121 6.94 0.54 -24.07
N MET A 122 7.78 0.80 -25.09
CA MET A 122 7.37 1.40 -26.38
C MET A 122 6.40 2.60 -26.29
N GLY A 123 6.78 3.63 -25.52
CA GLY A 123 6.37 5.02 -25.79
C GLY A 123 4.99 5.51 -25.33
N GLU A 124 3.93 4.69 -25.25
CA GLU A 124 2.58 5.22 -25.02
C GLU A 124 2.18 5.38 -23.53
N ASP A 125 2.80 4.64 -22.61
CA ASP A 125 2.42 4.63 -21.17
C ASP A 125 3.40 5.36 -20.23
N PHE A 126 4.31 6.20 -20.76
CA PHE A 126 5.35 6.78 -19.92
C PHE A 126 4.83 7.80 -18.89
N GLY A 127 3.88 8.66 -19.29
CA GLY A 127 3.24 9.62 -18.37
C GLY A 127 2.46 8.92 -17.26
N TYR A 128 2.01 7.69 -17.51
CA TYR A 128 1.30 6.86 -16.55
C TYR A 128 2.24 6.30 -15.47
N LEU A 129 3.46 5.87 -15.83
CA LEU A 129 4.46 5.42 -14.86
C LEU A 129 4.89 6.53 -13.90
N ASP A 130 5.22 7.73 -14.42
CA ASP A 130 5.63 8.85 -13.57
C ASP A 130 4.51 9.27 -12.59
N TYR A 131 3.25 9.16 -13.03
CA TYR A 131 2.08 9.39 -12.18
C TYR A 131 1.95 8.32 -11.07
N ILE A 132 2.06 7.03 -11.42
CA ILE A 132 2.08 5.93 -10.46
C ILE A 132 3.18 6.13 -9.42
N MET A 133 4.40 6.42 -9.88
CA MET A 133 5.56 6.62 -9.01
C MET A 133 5.41 7.86 -8.14
N GLY A 134 4.75 8.92 -8.61
CA GLY A 134 4.36 10.06 -7.79
C GLY A 134 3.48 9.65 -6.61
N ARG A 135 2.48 8.80 -6.84
CA ARG A 135 1.60 8.31 -5.79
C ARG A 135 2.28 7.40 -4.79
N ARG A 136 3.12 6.48 -5.27
CA ARG A 136 3.87 5.60 -4.38
C ARG A 136 4.86 6.39 -3.53
N ARG A 137 5.44 7.47 -4.06
CA ARG A 137 6.24 8.42 -3.27
C ARG A 137 5.42 9.05 -2.14
N HIS A 138 4.20 9.51 -2.42
CA HIS A 138 3.30 10.02 -1.38
C HIS A 138 2.95 8.96 -0.33
N PHE A 139 2.64 7.74 -0.77
CA PHE A 139 2.37 6.62 0.13
C PHE A 139 3.57 6.29 1.03
N ARG A 140 4.78 6.23 0.45
CA ARG A 140 6.03 6.05 1.19
C ARG A 140 6.27 7.19 2.19
N SER A 141 6.02 8.44 1.81
CA SER A 141 6.14 9.57 2.73
C SER A 141 5.16 9.48 3.89
N LEU A 142 3.92 9.04 3.65
CA LEU A 142 2.95 8.77 4.71
C LEU A 142 3.42 7.63 5.62
N TYR A 143 3.93 6.52 5.06
CA TYR A 143 4.51 5.43 5.84
C TYR A 143 5.67 5.91 6.72
N GLN A 144 6.56 6.75 6.19
CA GLN A 144 7.67 7.33 6.96
C GLN A 144 7.19 8.28 8.07
N GLU A 145 6.04 8.92 7.90
CA GLU A 145 5.53 9.91 8.85
C GLU A 145 4.56 9.34 9.89
N PHE A 146 3.83 8.28 9.55
CA PHE A 146 2.78 7.69 10.40
C PHE A 146 3.02 6.22 10.75
N GLY A 147 4.03 5.57 10.14
CA GLY A 147 4.47 4.22 10.48
C GLY A 147 3.70 3.10 9.78
N ALA A 148 3.86 1.90 10.32
CA ALA A 148 3.50 0.64 9.66
C ALA A 148 2.01 0.48 9.36
N THR A 149 1.12 1.10 10.13
CA THR A 149 -0.34 1.01 9.92
C THR A 149 -0.81 1.61 8.61
N VAL A 150 -0.02 2.49 7.98
CA VAL A 150 -0.29 3.00 6.62
C VAL A 150 -0.37 1.87 5.59
N LEU A 151 0.36 0.77 5.80
CA LEU A 151 0.32 -0.42 4.93
C LEU A 151 -1.05 -1.10 4.90
N LEU A 152 -1.92 -0.83 5.87
CA LEU A 152 -3.28 -1.38 5.92
C LEU A 152 -4.30 -0.53 5.14
N ASP A 153 -3.91 0.62 4.56
CA ASP A 153 -4.86 1.45 3.83
C ASP A 153 -5.17 0.91 2.42
N PRO A 154 -6.45 0.62 2.11
CA PRO A 154 -6.85 0.10 0.81
C PRO A 154 -7.12 1.17 -0.25
N VAL A 155 -7.10 2.46 0.12
CA VAL A 155 -7.55 3.56 -0.75
C VAL A 155 -6.37 4.20 -1.47
N LEU A 156 -5.28 4.44 -0.76
CA LEU A 156 -4.15 5.24 -1.24
C LEU A 156 -3.46 4.69 -2.48
N LEU A 157 -3.49 3.37 -2.70
CA LEU A 157 -2.96 2.73 -3.90
C LEU A 157 -4.05 2.02 -4.72
N SER A 158 -5.33 2.34 -4.47
CA SER A 158 -6.44 1.73 -5.22
C SER A 158 -6.43 2.13 -6.70
N TYR A 159 -6.88 1.20 -7.54
CA TYR A 159 -7.11 1.42 -8.97
C TYR A 159 -8.62 1.54 -9.26
N THR A 160 -8.93 2.21 -10.37
CA THR A 160 -10.27 2.21 -10.97
C THR A 160 -10.52 0.89 -11.71
N GLU A 161 -11.76 0.64 -12.13
CA GLU A 161 -12.11 -0.54 -12.94
C GLU A 161 -11.37 -0.62 -14.28
N ARG A 162 -10.88 0.52 -14.77
CA ARG A 162 -10.05 0.61 -15.98
C ARG A 162 -8.55 0.50 -15.68
N ASN A 163 -8.19 0.00 -14.50
CA ASN A 163 -6.81 -0.13 -14.02
C ASN A 163 -6.03 1.19 -13.93
N PHE A 164 -6.67 2.36 -13.94
CA PHE A 164 -5.98 3.63 -13.66
C PHE A 164 -5.91 3.89 -12.16
N PRO A 165 -4.78 4.37 -11.61
CA PRO A 165 -4.69 4.70 -10.20
C PRO A 165 -5.77 5.72 -9.82
N ARG A 166 -6.63 5.37 -8.87
CA ARG A 166 -7.72 6.23 -8.37
C ARG A 166 -7.20 7.26 -7.38
N GLY A 167 -7.23 8.55 -7.70
CA GLY A 167 -6.79 9.58 -6.77
C GLY A 167 -7.13 10.96 -7.30
N THR A 168 -7.83 11.75 -6.50
CA THR A 168 -8.14 13.14 -6.89
C THR A 168 -6.91 14.04 -6.75
N LYS A 169 -6.91 15.17 -7.47
CA LYS A 169 -5.99 16.29 -7.17
C LYS A 169 -6.10 16.73 -5.71
N TRP A 170 -7.30 16.62 -5.13
CA TRP A 170 -7.56 16.90 -3.73
C TRP A 170 -6.78 15.97 -2.79
N LEU A 171 -6.76 14.65 -3.05
CA LEU A 171 -6.01 13.70 -2.24
C LEU A 171 -4.52 14.05 -2.23
N HIS A 172 -3.94 14.36 -3.40
CA HIS A 172 -2.53 14.74 -3.51
C HIS A 172 -2.23 15.99 -2.69
N GLY A 173 -2.97 17.09 -2.89
CA GLY A 173 -2.77 18.32 -2.13
C GLY A 173 -3.02 18.16 -0.62
N THR A 174 -3.94 17.26 -0.24
CA THR A 174 -4.21 16.97 1.17
C THR A 174 -3.04 16.22 1.81
N ILE A 175 -2.48 15.20 1.15
CA ILE A 175 -1.31 14.47 1.64
C ILE A 175 -0.12 15.43 1.80
N GLU A 176 0.14 16.26 0.81
CA GLU A 176 1.22 17.26 0.89
C GLU A 176 1.00 18.22 2.07
N SER A 177 -0.22 18.74 2.25
CA SER A 177 -0.55 19.62 3.38
C SER A 177 -0.38 18.92 4.72
N VAL A 178 -0.76 17.64 4.83
CA VAL A 178 -0.58 16.85 6.06
C VAL A 178 0.91 16.66 6.35
N LEU A 179 1.70 16.22 5.38
CA LEU A 179 3.13 16.00 5.52
C LEU A 179 3.87 17.30 5.90
N GLN A 180 3.53 18.43 5.27
CA GLN A 180 4.11 19.73 5.62
C GLN A 180 3.79 20.15 7.06
N ARG A 181 2.57 19.89 7.55
CA ARG A 181 2.18 20.18 8.93
C ARG A 181 2.84 19.26 9.96
N MET A 182 3.30 18.09 9.54
CA MET A 182 3.98 17.14 10.41
C MET A 182 5.51 17.33 10.41
N LYS A 183 6.05 17.94 9.35
CA LYS A 183 7.47 18.25 9.22
C LYS A 183 8.02 18.97 10.46
N GLY A 184 9.04 18.38 11.08
CA GLY A 184 9.75 18.95 12.24
C GLY A 184 9.06 18.70 13.58
N LYS A 185 7.90 18.04 13.64
CA LYS A 185 7.31 17.61 14.91
C LYS A 185 8.08 16.43 15.48
N LYS A 186 8.29 16.43 16.80
CA LYS A 186 8.92 15.30 17.49
C LYS A 186 8.01 14.08 17.36
N LYS A 187 8.57 13.02 16.80
CA LYS A 187 7.91 11.73 16.64
C LYS A 187 7.96 10.98 17.96
N ASP A 188 6.80 10.50 18.39
CA ASP A 188 6.71 9.63 19.57
C ASP A 188 7.17 8.22 19.17
N GLN A 189 8.28 7.75 19.75
CA GLN A 189 8.80 6.41 19.46
C GLN A 189 7.80 5.32 19.84
N ASN A 190 7.01 5.54 20.89
CA ASN A 190 5.97 4.59 21.31
C ASN A 190 4.89 4.47 20.24
N PHE A 191 4.55 5.57 19.55
CA PHE A 191 3.58 5.54 18.45
C PHE A 191 4.03 4.60 17.31
N TYR A 192 5.32 4.64 16.93
CA TYR A 192 5.85 3.76 15.90
C TYR A 192 5.93 2.29 16.35
N SER A 193 6.38 2.04 17.59
CA SER A 193 6.41 0.68 18.14
C SER A 193 5.01 0.07 18.18
N ASN A 194 4.04 0.81 18.70
CA ASN A 194 2.64 0.35 18.79
C ASN A 194 2.05 0.06 17.39
N ASN A 195 2.31 0.92 16.40
CA ASN A 195 1.83 0.69 15.03
C ASN A 195 2.49 -0.53 14.38
N ARG A 196 3.77 -0.77 14.67
CA ARG A 196 4.50 -1.95 14.21
C ARG A 196 3.95 -3.21 14.83
N GLU A 197 3.85 -3.26 16.16
CA GLU A 197 3.32 -4.40 16.91
C GLU A 197 1.90 -4.73 16.48
N PHE A 198 1.06 -3.71 16.30
CA PHE A 198 -0.28 -3.89 15.77
C PHE A 198 -0.29 -4.54 14.38
N LEU A 199 0.53 -4.05 13.45
CA LEU A 199 0.60 -4.62 12.11
C LEU A 199 1.08 -6.08 12.15
N ILE A 200 2.12 -6.38 12.92
CA ILE A 200 2.63 -7.75 13.06
C ILE A 200 1.59 -8.67 13.67
N GLY A 201 0.84 -8.20 14.68
CA GLY A 201 -0.30 -8.94 15.24
C GLY A 201 -1.34 -9.26 14.17
N VAL A 202 -1.72 -8.27 13.34
CA VAL A 202 -2.62 -8.48 12.20
C VAL A 202 -2.05 -9.51 11.23
N VAL A 203 -0.80 -9.35 10.78
CA VAL A 203 -0.14 -10.24 9.82
C VAL A 203 -0.08 -11.68 10.31
N ARG A 204 0.28 -11.88 11.59
CA ARG A 204 0.34 -13.20 12.23
C ARG A 204 -1.02 -13.90 12.22
N MET A 205 -2.10 -13.16 12.46
CA MET A 205 -3.45 -13.70 12.37
C MET A 205 -3.85 -14.06 10.93
N LEU A 206 -3.29 -13.37 9.92
CA LEU A 206 -3.77 -13.48 8.53
C LEU A 206 -3.08 -14.55 7.68
N GLY A 207 -1.76 -14.69 7.77
CA GLY A 207 -0.99 -15.41 6.74
C GLY A 207 0.11 -16.34 7.24
N GLY A 208 0.16 -16.61 8.55
CA GLY A 208 1.15 -17.51 9.14
C GLY A 208 2.59 -16.98 9.12
N SER A 209 3.54 -17.84 9.50
CA SER A 209 4.93 -17.47 9.79
C SER A 209 5.70 -16.91 8.59
N ASN A 210 5.48 -17.42 7.38
CA ASN A 210 6.17 -16.94 6.18
C ASN A 210 5.78 -15.49 5.86
N PHE A 211 4.49 -15.17 5.98
CA PHE A 211 4.01 -13.81 5.73
C PHE A 211 4.50 -12.84 6.81
N GLU A 212 4.46 -13.26 8.08
CA GLU A 212 5.04 -12.52 9.20
C GLU A 212 6.52 -12.22 8.96
N THR A 213 7.32 -13.24 8.62
CA THR A 213 8.76 -13.09 8.36
C THR A 213 9.02 -12.08 7.23
N TYR A 214 8.28 -12.19 6.13
CA TYR A 214 8.41 -11.26 5.00
C TYR A 214 8.12 -9.80 5.42
N VAL A 215 7.03 -9.58 6.16
CA VAL A 215 6.68 -8.24 6.64
C VAL A 215 7.69 -7.71 7.66
N GLU A 216 8.15 -8.53 8.60
CA GLU A 216 9.16 -8.13 9.58
C GLU A 216 10.48 -7.72 8.93
N ILE A 217 10.93 -8.50 7.94
CA ILE A 217 12.11 -8.19 7.14
C ILE A 217 11.97 -6.81 6.50
N PHE A 218 10.82 -6.54 5.86
CA PHE A 218 10.55 -5.22 5.27
C PHE A 218 10.59 -4.11 6.33
N LEU A 219 9.89 -4.27 7.45
CA LEU A 219 9.82 -3.25 8.50
C LEU A 219 11.18 -2.99 9.17
N ASN A 220 12.04 -4.00 9.28
CA ASN A 220 13.39 -3.88 9.84
C ASN A 220 14.33 -3.07 8.93
N ARG A 221 14.19 -3.23 7.61
CA ARG A 221 14.98 -2.49 6.62
C ARG A 221 14.46 -1.06 6.44
N SER A 222 13.14 -0.89 6.45
CA SER A 222 12.45 0.34 6.09
C SER A 222 12.33 1.34 7.25
N GLN A 223 13.38 1.50 8.07
CA GLN A 223 13.37 2.30 9.30
C GLN A 223 12.54 3.59 9.16
N CYS A 224 11.43 3.66 9.89
CA CYS A 224 10.69 4.91 10.06
C CYS A 224 11.51 5.81 10.97
N ARG A 225 11.97 6.95 10.45
CA ARG A 225 12.73 7.96 11.21
C ARG A 225 11.81 8.92 11.92
#